data_AF-A0A0M4F000-F1
#
_entry.id   AF-A0A0M4F000-F1
#
_cell.length_a   1.000
_cell.length_b   1.000
_cell.length_c   1.000
_cell.angle_alpha   90.00
_cell.angle_beta   90.00
_cell.angle_gamma   90.00
#
_symmetry.space_group_name_H-M   'P 1'
#
loop_
_entity.id
_entity.type
_entity.pdbx_description
1 polymer ?
#
loop_
_entity_poly.entity_id
_entity_poly.type
_entity_poly.pdbx_seq_one_letter_code
_entity_poly.pdbx_strand_id
1 'polypeptide(L)' 'FRIVGGEPTKPGTYPWMALLGYDGDPKFKCGGTLISARHVLTAAHCELTN' A
#
# COMPACT_ATOMS: atom_id res chain seq x y z
N PHE A 1 3.16 17.94 -0.08
CA PHE A 1 2.99 17.22 -1.37
C PHE A 1 2.07 18.04 -2.27
N ARG A 2 2.42 18.23 -3.54
CA ARG A 2 1.51 18.82 -4.55
C ARG A 2 1.07 17.69 -5.48
N ILE A 3 -0.21 17.36 -5.45
CA ILE A 3 -0.81 16.45 -6.43
C ILE A 3 -0.88 17.22 -7.75
N VAL A 4 -0.33 16.65 -8.83
CA VAL A 4 -0.33 17.27 -10.16
C VAL A 4 -1.06 16.31 -11.11
N GLY A 5 -2.16 16.77 -11.71
CA GLY A 5 -2.93 16.01 -12.70
C GLY A 5 -3.66 14.76 -12.18
N GLY A 6 -3.67 14.52 -10.87
CA GLY A 6 -4.43 13.43 -10.26
C GLY A 6 -5.89 13.81 -9.99
N GLU A 7 -6.75 12.81 -9.94
CA GLU A 7 -8.16 12.95 -9.57
C GLU A 7 -8.57 11.96 -8.48
N PRO A 8 -9.59 12.26 -7.64
CA PRO A 8 -10.09 11.32 -6.65
C PRO A 8 -10.63 10.04 -7.28
N THR A 9 -10.25 8.89 -6.74
CA THR A 9 -10.81 7.60 -7.16
C THR A 9 -12.13 7.31 -6.46
N LYS A 10 -13.03 6.58 -7.14
CA LYS A 10 -14.22 6.01 -6.50
C LYS A 10 -13.83 4.84 -5.59
N PRO A 11 -14.60 4.54 -4.53
CA PRO A 11 -14.40 3.34 -3.73
C PRO A 11 -14.45 2.08 -4.60
N GLY A 12 -13.50 1.17 -4.39
CA GLY A 12 -13.46 -0.11 -5.10
C GLY A 12 -12.93 -0.07 -6.54
N THR A 13 -12.52 1.09 -7.07
CA THR A 13 -11.90 1.16 -8.41
C THR A 13 -10.58 0.38 -8.49
N TYR A 14 -9.80 0.38 -7.40
CA TYR A 14 -8.54 -0.34 -7.28
C TYR A 14 -8.58 -1.27 -6.06
N PRO A 15 -9.38 -2.35 -6.12
CA PRO A 15 -9.68 -3.18 -4.94
C PRO A 15 -8.49 -4.01 -4.46
N TRP A 16 -7.44 -4.12 -5.27
CA TRP A 16 -6.19 -4.79 -4.92
C TRP A 16 -5.22 -3.90 -4.12
N MET A 17 -5.54 -2.62 -3.89
CA MET A 17 -4.68 -1.74 -3.08
C MET A 17 -4.63 -2.22 -1.63
N ALA A 18 -3.41 -2.50 -1.15
CA ALA A 18 -3.16 -2.87 0.24
C ALA A 18 -2.33 -1.79 0.94
N LEU A 19 -2.60 -1.57 2.23
CA LEU A 19 -1.87 -0.66 3.10
C LEU A 19 -1.11 -1.49 4.14
N LEU A 20 0.19 -1.27 4.29
CA LEU A 20 1.06 -2.09 5.14
C LEU A 20 1.32 -1.39 6.48
N GLY A 21 0.86 -2.02 7.57
CA GLY A 21 1.12 -1.62 8.95
C GLY A 21 2.24 -2.44 9.57
N TYR A 22 2.96 -1.85 10.51
CA TYR A 22 4.11 -2.44 11.17
C TYR A 22 3.90 -2.46 12.68
N ASP A 23 4.26 -3.56 13.33
CA ASP A 23 4.07 -3.70 14.77
C ASP A 23 4.81 -2.60 15.55
N GLY A 24 4.11 -1.97 16.48
CA GLY A 24 4.64 -0.86 17.27
C GLY A 24 4.71 0.48 16.53
N ASP A 25 4.35 0.56 15.25
CA ASP A 25 4.26 1.81 14.51
C ASP A 25 2.80 2.15 14.13
N PRO A 26 2.25 3.28 14.61
CA PRO A 26 0.90 3.70 14.25
C PRO A 26 0.77 4.18 12.80
N LYS A 27 1.88 4.31 12.06
CA LYS A 27 1.88 4.81 10.68
C LYS A 27 1.99 3.66 9.68
N PHE A 28 1.21 3.79 8.62
CA PHE A 28 1.39 3.01 7.41
C PHE A 28 2.52 3.61 6.57
N LYS A 29 3.60 2.84 6.37
CA LYS A 29 4.80 3.34 5.65
C LYS A 29 4.88 2.89 4.20
N CYS A 30 4.18 1.82 3.85
CA CYS A 30 4.22 1.23 2.52
C CYS A 30 2.82 0.82 2.04
N GLY A 31 2.73 0.56 0.73
CA GLY A 31 1.58 -0.08 0.11
C GLY A 31 1.93 -1.46 -0.45
N GLY A 32 0.93 -2.14 -0.99
CA GLY A 32 1.07 -3.40 -1.69
C GLY A 32 -0.07 -3.65 -2.67
N THR A 33 0.02 -4.75 -3.42
CA THR A 33 -1.00 -5.21 -4.37
C THR A 33 -1.44 -6.62 -4.04
N LEU A 34 -2.73 -6.85 -3.85
CA LEU A 34 -3.31 -8.18 -3.69
C LEU A 34 -3.24 -8.95 -5.03
N ILE A 35 -2.42 -10.00 -5.09
CA ILE A 35 -2.20 -10.80 -6.31
C ILE A 35 -2.91 -12.16 -6.27
N SER A 36 -3.39 -12.57 -5.09
CA SER A 36 -4.22 -13.76 -4.89
C SER A 36 -5.01 -13.63 -3.58
N ALA A 37 -5.88 -14.59 -3.28
CA ALA A 37 -6.67 -14.59 -2.04
C ALA A 37 -5.83 -14.56 -0.74
N ARG A 38 -4.53 -14.84 -0.80
CA ARG A 38 -3.64 -14.92 0.39
C ARG A 38 -2.29 -14.23 0.23
N HIS A 39 -2.03 -13.55 -0.89
CA HIS A 39 -0.71 -12.95 -1.13
C HIS A 39 -0.82 -11.50 -1.57
N VAL A 40 -0.05 -10.65 -0.89
CA VAL A 40 0.19 -9.25 -1.23
C VAL A 40 1.62 -9.12 -1.73
N LEU A 41 1.80 -8.55 -2.92
CA LEU A 41 3.09 -8.16 -3.46
C LEU A 41 3.47 -6.77 -2.97
N THR A 42 4.71 -6.60 -2.51
CA THR A 42 5.29 -5.30 -2.10
C THR A 42 6.79 -5.25 -2.38
N ALA A 43 7.43 -4.12 -2.08
CA ALA A 43 8.87 -3.95 -2.24
C ALA A 43 9.63 -4.56 -1.05
N ALA A 44 10.80 -5.16 -1.31
CA ALA A 44 11.62 -5.77 -0.25
C ALA A 44 12.05 -4.77 0.84
N HIS A 45 12.31 -3.52 0.47
CA HIS A 45 12.67 -2.46 1.43
C HIS A 45 11.53 -2.05 2.35
N CYS A 46 10.28 -2.45 2.05
CA CYS A 46 9.19 -2.23 2.98
C CYS A 46 9.29 -3.15 4.21
N GLU A 47 10.07 -4.22 4.16
CA GLU A 47 10.25 -5.14 5.29
C GLU A 47 11.71 -5.17 5.79
N LEU A 48 12.69 -5.09 4.87
CA LEU A 48 14.09 -5.39 5.16
C LEU A 48 14.99 -4.15 5.35
N THR A 49 14.43 -2.98 5.62
CA THR A 49 15.25 -1.80 5.99
C THR A 49 15.50 -1.80 7.50
N ASN A 50 16.75 -2.07 7.89
CA ASN A 50 17.30 -1.73 9.22
C ASN A 50 17.09 -0.24 9.53
#